data_AF-A0A958G5B4-F1
#
_entry.id   AF-A0A958G5B4-F1
#
_cell.length_a   1.000
_cell.length_b   1.000
_cell.length_c   1.000
_cell.angle_alpha   90.00
_cell.angle_beta   90.00
_cell.angle_gamma   90.00
#
_symmetry.space_group_name_H-M   'P 1'
#
loop_
_entity.id
_entity.type
_entity.pdbx_description
1 polymer ?
#
loop_
_entity_poly.entity_id
_entity_poly.type
_entity_poly.pdbx_seq_one_letter_code
_entity_poly.pdbx_strand_id
1 'polypeptide(L)' 'AIGFAAQDILKNIFGGLMLLLDRPFQVGDKIEAGGHYGEVVQIGLRTVRIVTP' A
#
# COMPACT_ATOMS: atom_id res chain seq x y z
N ALA A 1 -23.96 -11.38 11.87
CA ALA A 1 -23.65 -9.95 12.10
C ALA A 1 -22.14 -9.69 12.15
N ILE A 2 -21.38 -10.34 13.05
CA ILE A 2 -19.92 -10.11 13.22
C ILE A 2 -19.11 -10.40 11.94
N GLY A 3 -19.47 -11.44 11.17
CA GLY A 3 -18.81 -11.77 9.90
C GLY A 3 -18.89 -10.66 8.84
N PHE A 4 -19.99 -9.90 8.79
CA PHE A 4 -20.14 -8.79 7.85
C PHE A 4 -19.25 -7.59 8.23
N ALA A 5 -19.13 -7.28 9.53
CA ALA A 5 -18.25 -6.22 10.01
C ALA A 5 -16.77 -6.56 9.76
N ALA A 6 -16.37 -7.83 9.97
CA ALA A 6 -15.02 -8.28 9.69
C ALA A 6 -14.68 -8.23 8.18
N GLN A 7 -15.65 -8.54 7.30
CA GLN A 7 -15.45 -8.45 5.85
C GLN A 7 -15.08 -7.03 5.40
N ASP A 8 -15.72 -5.99 5.95
CA ASP A 8 -15.42 -4.60 5.60
C ASP A 8 -14.06 -4.15 6.12
N ILE A 9 -13.66 -4.57 7.32
CA ILE A 9 -12.31 -4.29 7.86
C ILE A 9 -11.24 -4.95 6.99
N LEU A 10 -11.43 -6.22 6.63
CA LEU A 10 -10.49 -6.96 5.81
C LEU A 10 -10.31 -6.33 4.43
N LYS A 11 -11.41 -5.93 3.76
CA LYS A 11 -11.36 -5.22 2.46
C LYS A 11 -10.47 -3.98 2.48
N ASN A 12 -10.49 -3.22 3.58
CA ASN A 12 -9.69 -2.00 3.71
C ASN A 12 -8.20 -2.26 3.97
N ILE A 13 -7.81 -3.47 4.40
CA ILE A 13 -6.43 -3.85 4.70
C ILE A 13 -5.79 -4.63 3.54
N PHE A 14 -6.61 -5.27 2.69
CA PHE A 14 -6.15 -6.09 1.56
C PHE A 14 -5.14 -5.40 0.66
N GLY A 15 -5.31 -4.11 0.36
CA GLY A 15 -4.40 -3.37 -0.50
C GLY A 15 -2.97 -3.34 0.05
N GLY A 16 -2.80 -3.03 1.33
CA GLY A 16 -1.47 -3.00 1.93
C GLY A 16 -0.91 -4.39 2.25
N LEU A 17 -1.78 -5.37 2.51
CA LEU A 17 -1.35 -6.78 2.61
C LEU A 17 -0.82 -7.31 1.27
N MET A 18 -1.47 -7.01 0.15
CA MET A 18 -0.99 -7.40 -1.19
C MET A 18 0.37 -6.77 -1.51
N LEU A 19 0.58 -5.50 -1.15
CA LEU A 19 1.89 -4.86 -1.32
C LEU A 19 3.00 -5.58 -0.53
N LEU A 20 2.68 -6.13 0.64
CA LEU A 20 3.63 -6.89 1.45
C LEU A 20 3.87 -8.31 0.93
N LEU A 21 2.84 -8.96 0.40
CA LEU A 21 2.89 -10.34 -0.10
C LEU A 21 3.52 -10.41 -1.50
N ASP A 22 3.00 -9.63 -2.45
CA ASP A 22 3.46 -9.65 -3.84
C ASP A 22 4.75 -8.85 -4.03
N ARG A 23 5.11 -7.99 -3.06
CA ARG A 23 6.25 -7.04 -3.10
C ARG A 23 6.48 -6.44 -4.50
N PRO A 24 5.46 -5.83 -5.12
CA PRO A 24 5.57 -5.30 -6.48
C PRO A 24 6.62 -4.18 -6.61
N PHE A 25 6.98 -3.56 -5.49
CA PHE A 25 8.04 -2.57 -5.36
C PHE A 25 8.58 -2.56 -3.92
N GLN A 26 9.80 -2.06 -3.75
CA GLN A 26 10.53 -1.98 -2.48
C GLN A 26 10.93 -0.54 -2.17
N VAL A 27 11.45 -0.32 -0.95
CA VAL A 27 12.03 0.98 -0.58
C VAL A 27 13.23 1.25 -1.48
N GLY A 28 13.28 2.46 -2.06
CA GLY A 28 14.27 2.88 -3.06
C GLY A 28 13.78 2.80 -4.51
N ASP A 29 12.64 2.15 -4.78
CA ASP A 29 12.06 2.12 -6.12
C ASP A 29 11.43 3.46 -6.47
N LYS A 30 11.58 3.89 -7.74
CA LYS A 30 10.86 5.03 -8.28
C LYS A 30 9.55 4.55 -8.92
N ILE A 31 8.44 5.04 -8.40
CA ILE A 31 7.10 4.63 -8.84
C ILE A 31 6.26 5.85 -9.20
N GLU A 32 5.25 5.64 -10.04
CA GLU A 32 4.18 6.60 -10.28
C GLU A 32 2.90 6.10 -9.61
N ALA A 33 2.32 6.92 -8.74
CA ALA A 33 1.08 6.59 -8.03
C ALA A 33 0.14 7.80 -8.02
N GLY A 34 -1.07 7.63 -8.54
CA GLY A 34 -2.09 8.68 -8.55
C GLY A 34 -1.67 9.95 -9.32
N GLY A 35 -0.82 9.82 -10.34
CA GLY A 35 -0.28 10.96 -11.11
C GLY A 35 0.92 11.66 -10.46
N HIS A 36 1.45 11.13 -9.35
CA HIS A 36 2.66 11.62 -8.71
C HIS A 36 3.81 10.62 -8.90
N TYR A 37 4.94 11.11 -9.42
CA TYR A 37 6.16 10.32 -9.59
C TYR A 37 7.16 10.62 -8.47
N GLY A 38 7.65 9.58 -7.78
CA GLY A 38 8.57 9.74 -6.67
C GLY A 38 9.25 8.45 -6.23
N GLU A 39 10.19 8.58 -5.29
CA GLU A 39 10.91 7.45 -4.71
C GLU A 39 10.22 6.93 -3.45
N VAL A 40 10.06 5.61 -3.34
CA VAL A 40 9.47 4.97 -2.17
C VAL A 40 10.44 5.04 -1.00
N VAL A 41 10.08 5.78 0.04
CA VAL A 41 10.90 5.91 1.26
C VAL A 41 10.42 5.02 2.40
N GLN A 42 9.16 4.61 2.40
CA GLN A 42 8.59 3.78 3.45
C GLN A 42 7.34 3.02 2.97
N ILE A 43 7.27 1.72 3.31
CA ILE A 43 6.10 0.88 3.09
C ILE A 43 5.54 0.47 4.47
N GLY A 44 4.30 0.85 4.76
CA GLY A 44 3.56 0.44 5.95
C GLY A 44 2.42 -0.52 5.59
N LEU A 45 1.73 -1.05 6.61
CA LEU A 45 0.67 -2.06 6.44
C LEU A 45 -0.53 -1.58 5.59
N ARG A 46 -0.76 -0.26 5.50
CA ARG A 46 -1.89 0.33 4.75
C ARG A 46 -1.49 1.48 3.83
N THR A 47 -0.28 2.01 3.97
CA THR A 47 0.13 3.25 3.31
C THR A 47 1.56 3.13 2.82
N VAL A 48 1.84 3.72 1.66
CA VAL A 48 3.19 3.88 1.10
C VAL A 48 3.51 5.37 1.06
N ARG A 49 4.72 5.74 1.49
CA ARG A 49 5.22 7.11 1.41
C ARG A 49 6.18 7.22 0.24
N ILE A 50 5.92 8.18 -0.64
CA ILE A 50 6.79 8.56 -1.74
C ILE A 50 7.31 9.98 -1.54
N VAL A 51 8.53 10.26 -2.00
CA VAL A 51 9.10 11.61 -2.09
C VAL A 51 9.19 11.99 -3.56
N THR A 52 8.46 13.04 -3.94
CA THR A 52 8.48 13.62 -5.29
C THR A 52 9.64 14.63 -5.42
N PRO A 53 10.21 14.83 -6.61
CA PRO A 53 11.17 15.91 -6.88
C PRO A 53 10.62 17.31 -6.59
#